data_AF-A0A453A865-F1
#
_entry.id   AF-A0A453A865-F1
#
_cell.length_a   1.000
_cell.length_b   1.000
_cell.length_c   1.000
_cell.angle_alpha   90.00
_cell.angle_beta   90.00
_cell.angle_gamma   90.00
#
_symmetry.space_group_name_H-M   'P 1'
#
loop_
_entity.id
_entity.type
_entity.pdbx_description
1 polymer ?
#
loop_
_entity_poly.entity_id
_entity_poly.type
_entity_poly.pdbx_seq_one_letter_code
_entity_poly.pdbx_strand_id
1 'polypeptide(L)'
;MELVKKRLVLKDARVQFLSVFLLEIVAKNYEKVFSEVAAERVLDEMVRLVDDPQTVVNNRNKVLMLIEAWGASGEELRYLLVYEET
;
A
#
# COMPACT_ATOMS: atom_id res chain seq x y z
N MET A 1 7.94 -1.91 7.77
CA MET A 1 6.85 -1.19 7.05
C MET A 1 6.56 0.24 7.55
N GLU A 2 6.70 0.56 8.84
CA GLU A 2 6.39 1.87 9.45
C GLU A 2 6.98 3.12 8.73
N LEU A 3 8.23 3.05 8.27
CA LEU A 3 8.87 4.15 7.54
C LEU A 3 8.23 4.39 6.17
N VAL A 4 7.78 3.34 5.48
CA VAL A 4 7.09 3.45 4.20
C VAL A 4 5.76 4.19 4.40
N LYS A 5 5.00 3.82 5.42
CA LYS A 5 3.76 4.51 5.81
C LYS A 5 3.98 6.00 6.06
N LYS A 6 4.99 6.34 6.87
CA LYS A 6 5.34 7.75 7.17
C LYS A 6 5.64 8.57 5.92
N ARG A 7 6.26 7.96 4.90
CA ARG A 7 6.57 8.63 3.63
C ARG A 7 5.37 8.71 2.69
N LEU A 8 4.48 7.72 2.74
CA LEU A 8 3.23 7.67 1.96
C LEU A 8 2.27 8.83 2.32
N VAL A 9 2.21 9.20 3.60
CA VAL A 9 1.29 10.25 4.11
C VAL A 9 1.82 11.67 3.84
N LEU A 10 3.06 11.82 3.37
CA LEU A 10 3.60 13.13 3.01
C LEU A 10 2.95 13.67 1.74
N LYS A 11 2.63 14.98 1.73
CA LYS A 11 2.02 15.66 0.57
C LYS A 11 2.97 15.89 -0.60
N ASP A 12 4.26 15.52 -0.48
CA ASP A 12 5.19 15.61 -1.60
C ASP A 12 4.92 14.46 -2.58
N ALA A 13 4.46 14.82 -3.77
CA ALA A 13 4.08 13.85 -4.80
C ALA A 13 5.22 12.91 -5.22
N ARG A 14 6.48 13.38 -5.23
CA ARG A 14 7.62 12.54 -5.60
C ARG A 14 7.94 11.55 -4.49
N VAL A 15 7.90 12.01 -3.24
CA VAL A 15 8.14 11.14 -2.07
C VAL A 15 7.07 10.06 -1.99
N GLN A 16 5.80 10.41 -2.19
CA GLN A 16 4.71 9.45 -2.28
C GLN A 16 4.95 8.42 -3.39
N PHE A 17 5.23 8.87 -4.62
CA PHE A 17 5.43 7.98 -5.76
C PHE A 17 6.56 6.97 -5.51
N LEU A 18 7.70 7.45 -5.02
CA LEU A 18 8.84 6.59 -4.69
C LEU A 18 8.53 5.61 -3.54
N SER A 19 7.71 6.02 -2.58
CA SER A 19 7.28 5.16 -1.47
C SER A 19 6.37 4.04 -1.94
N VAL A 20 5.42 4.34 -2.83
CA VAL A 20 4.53 3.34 -3.45
C VAL A 20 5.32 2.39 -4.33
N PHE A 21 6.29 2.90 -5.10
CA PHE A 21 7.17 2.07 -5.92
C PHE A 21 8.03 1.13 -5.07
N LEU A 22 8.61 1.63 -3.98
CA LEU A 22 9.34 0.79 -3.03
C LEU A 22 8.43 -0.29 -2.42
N LEU A 23 7.21 0.06 -2.03
CA LEU A 23 6.22 -0.87 -1.48
C LEU A 23 5.90 -1.99 -2.47
N GLU A 24 5.71 -1.68 -3.75
CA GLU A 24 5.50 -2.67 -4.80
C GLU A 24 6.69 -3.64 -4.93
N ILE A 25 7.91 -3.12 -4.95
CA ILE A 25 9.11 -3.97 -5.07
C ILE A 25 9.27 -4.86 -3.85
N VAL A 26 9.11 -4.32 -2.63
CA VAL A 26 9.16 -5.13 -1.41
C VAL A 26 8.04 -6.16 -1.39
N ALA A 27 6.82 -5.78 -1.81
CA ALA A 27 5.68 -6.68 -1.87
C ALA A 27 5.91 -7.90 -2.77
N LYS A 28 6.56 -7.68 -3.92
CA LYS A 28 6.86 -8.75 -4.90
C LYS A 28 8.00 -9.68 -4.50
N ASN A 29 8.85 -9.28 -3.55
CA ASN A 29 10.10 -9.99 -3.25
C ASN A 29 10.18 -10.52 -1.80
N TYR A 30 9.23 -10.18 -0.93
CA TYR A 30 9.25 -10.59 0.48
C TYR A 30 7.94 -11.27 0.90
N GLU A 31 8.04 -12.54 1.27
CA GLU A 31 6.92 -13.43 1.61
C GLU A 31 6.06 -12.94 2.81
N LYS A 32 6.63 -12.15 3.72
CA LYS A 32 5.95 -11.65 4.95
C LYS A 32 5.52 -10.19 4.90
N VAL A 33 5.69 -9.54 3.75
CA VAL A 33 5.36 -8.12 3.58
C VAL A 33 3.89 -7.80 3.89
N PHE A 34 2.97 -8.71 3.53
CA PHE A 34 1.54 -8.52 3.74
C PHE A 34 1.16 -8.49 5.22
N SER A 35 1.83 -9.29 6.06
CA SER A 35 1.64 -9.23 7.50
C SER A 35 2.04 -7.87 8.07
N GLU A 36 3.13 -7.26 7.57
CA GLU A 36 3.52 -5.92 8.00
C GLU A 36 2.59 -4.83 7.43
N VAL A 37 2.09 -4.99 6.20
CA VAL A 37 1.09 -4.09 5.58
C VAL A 37 -0.20 -4.07 6.41
N ALA A 38 -0.66 -5.24 6.87
CA ALA A 38 -1.82 -5.37 7.76
C ALA A 38 -1.56 -4.73 9.13
N ALA A 39 -0.47 -5.12 9.80
CA ALA A 39 -0.13 -4.65 11.15
C ALA A 39 0.00 -3.11 11.21
N GLU A 40 0.63 -2.52 10.20
CA GLU A 40 0.81 -1.07 10.10
C GLU A 40 -0.38 -0.35 9.46
N ARG A 41 -1.44 -1.06 9.05
CA ARG A 41 -2.60 -0.50 8.36
C ARG A 41 -2.22 0.35 7.14
N VAL A 42 -1.24 -0.14 6.35
CA VAL A 42 -0.77 0.59 5.15
C VAL A 42 -1.81 0.58 4.05
N LEU A 43 -2.59 -0.51 3.94
CA LEU A 43 -3.69 -0.60 2.97
C LEU A 43 -4.73 0.52 3.20
N ASP A 44 -5.09 0.82 4.45
CA ASP A 44 -6.01 1.91 4.80
C ASP A 44 -5.49 3.26 4.29
N GLU A 45 -4.20 3.54 4.46
CA GLU A 45 -3.60 4.79 3.97
C GLU A 45 -3.54 4.81 2.44
N MET A 46 -3.32 3.67 1.79
CA MET A 46 -3.36 3.55 0.34
C MET A 46 -4.77 3.85 -0.20
N VAL A 47 -5.82 3.32 0.42
CA VAL A 47 -7.21 3.62 0.06
C VAL A 47 -7.50 5.12 0.24
N ARG A 48 -7.08 5.72 1.35
CA ARG A 48 -7.22 7.18 1.56
C ARG A 48 -6.54 8.01 0.49
N LEU A 49 -5.37 7.59 0.00
CA LEU A 49 -4.68 8.28 -1.10
C LEU A 49 -5.42 8.16 -2.43
N VAL A 50 -6.10 7.04 -2.65
CA VAL A 50 -6.96 6.85 -3.82
C VAL A 50 -8.16 7.79 -3.76
N ASP A 51 -8.77 7.93 -2.58
CA ASP A 51 -9.97 8.74 -2.37
C ASP A 51 -9.67 10.24 -2.29
N ASP A 52 -8.47 10.66 -1.89
CA ASP A 52 -8.11 12.07 -1.74
C ASP A 52 -8.03 12.78 -3.10
N PRO A 53 -8.95 13.74 -3.41
CA PRO A 53 -8.96 14.47 -4.67
C PRO A 53 -7.70 15.31 -4.91
N GLN A 54 -6.96 15.68 -3.86
CA GLN A 54 -5.71 16.47 -3.94
C GLN A 54 -4.49 15.62 -4.30
N THR A 55 -4.57 14.29 -4.16
CA THR A 55 -3.49 13.40 -4.55
C THR A 55 -3.29 13.45 -6.06
N VAL A 56 -2.02 13.65 -6.47
CA VAL A 56 -1.61 13.69 -7.88
C VAL A 56 -2.09 12.42 -8.59
N VAL A 57 -2.71 12.58 -9.75
CA VAL A 57 -3.36 11.51 -10.53
C VAL A 57 -2.42 10.32 -10.76
N ASN A 58 -1.15 10.57 -11.10
CA ASN A 58 -0.18 9.50 -11.31
C ASN A 58 0.06 8.66 -10.06
N ASN A 59 0.12 9.29 -8.88
CA ASN A 59 0.28 8.57 -7.60
C ASN A 59 -0.97 7.76 -7.30
N ARG A 60 -2.14 8.38 -7.48
CA ARG A 60 -3.44 7.74 -7.30
C ARG A 60 -3.57 6.47 -8.12
N ASN A 61 -3.29 6.58 -9.43
CA ASN A 61 -3.35 5.46 -10.36
C ASN A 61 -2.37 4.36 -9.99
N LYS A 62 -1.14 4.73 -9.58
CA LYS A 62 -0.13 3.75 -9.18
C LYS A 62 -0.54 2.98 -7.92
N VAL A 63 -1.14 3.66 -6.94
CA VAL A 63 -1.66 3.03 -5.73
C VAL A 63 -2.83 2.11 -6.07
N LEU A 64 -3.80 2.57 -6.88
CA LEU A 64 -4.95 1.78 -7.29
C LEU A 64 -4.51 0.49 -8.01
N MET A 65 -3.60 0.60 -8.98
CA MET A 65 -3.04 -0.56 -9.68
C MET A 65 -2.39 -1.58 -8.72
N LEU A 66 -1.71 -1.10 -7.67
CA LEU A 66 -1.08 -1.97 -6.68
C LEU A 66 -2.11 -2.70 -5.82
N ILE A 67 -3.17 -2.00 -5.39
CA ILE A 67 -4.30 -2.59 -4.65
C ILE A 67 -4.99 -3.66 -5.50
N GLU A 68 -5.29 -3.35 -6.77
CA GLU A 68 -5.91 -4.30 -7.70
C GLU A 68 -5.03 -5.53 -7.94
N ALA A 69 -3.73 -5.33 -8.10
CA ALA A 69 -2.78 -6.43 -8.25
C ALA A 69 -2.76 -7.35 -7.02
N TRP A 70 -2.77 -6.78 -5.81
CA TRP A 70 -2.88 -7.57 -4.58
C TRP A 70 -4.22 -8.32 -4.50
N GLY A 71 -5.32 -7.64 -4.87
CA GLY A 71 -6.67 -8.21 -5.05
C GLY A 71 -6.70 -9.48 -5.90
N ALA A 72 -6.06 -9.41 -7.07
CA ALA A 72 -5.99 -10.51 -8.03
C ALA A 72 -5.07 -11.66 -7.58
N SER A 73 -4.10 -11.40 -6.69
CA SER A 73 -3.14 -12.41 -6.22
C SER A 73 -3.69 -13.39 -5.17
N GLY A 74 -4.94 -13.25 -4.71
CA GLY A 74 -5.81 -14.27 -4.08
C GLY A 74 -5.28 -15.07 -2.87
N GLU A 75 -4.16 -15.78 -2.99
CA GLU A 75 -3.57 -16.60 -1.94
C GLU A 75 -2.72 -15.80 -0.94
N GLU A 76 -2.03 -14.74 -1.38
CA GLU A 76 -1.18 -13.89 -0.52
C GLU A 76 -2.00 -12.95 0.39
N LEU A 77 -3.25 -12.65 0.01
CA LEU A 77 -4.16 -11.78 0.76
C LEU A 77 -4.73 -12.42 2.02
N ARG A 78 -4.60 -13.74 2.21
CA ARG A 78 -5.10 -14.42 3.41
C ARG A 78 -4.49 -13.79 4.68
N TYR A 79 -3.27 -13.26 4.60
CA TYR A 79 -2.63 -12.55 5.71
C TYR A 79 -3.24 -11.17 6.03
N LEU A 80 -3.88 -10.50 5.07
CA LEU A 80 -4.58 -9.23 5.31
C LEU A 80 -5.92 -9.45 6.02
N LEU A 81 -6.63 -10.52 5.68
CA LEU A 81 -7.94 -10.86 6.26
C LEU A 81 -7.84 -11.42 7.69
N VAL A 82 -6.72 -12.07 8.03
CA VAL A 82 -6.53 -12.71 9.35
C VAL A 82 -6.47 -11.72 10.52
N TYR A 83 -6.26 -10.42 10.27
CA TYR A 83 -6.26 -9.39 11.32
C TYR A 83 -7.59 -8.66 11.51
N GLU A 84 -8.64 -8.96 10.73
CA GLU A 84 -9.99 -8.42 10.99
C GLU A 84 -10.71 -9.10 12.17
N GLU A 85 -10.21 -10.24 12.67
CA GLU A 85 -10.79 -10.98 13.82
C GLU A 85 -9.84 -11.04 15.03
N THR A 86 -9.53 -9.92 15.69
CA THR A 86 -9.08 -9.91 17.11
C THR A 86 -9.44 -8.62 17.83
#